data_AF-A0A955ISG5-F1
#
_entry.id   AF-A0A955ISG5-F1
#
_cell.length_a   1.000
_cell.length_b   1.000
_cell.length_c   1.000
_cell.angle_alpha   90.00
_cell.angle_beta   90.00
_cell.angle_gamma   90.00
#
_symmetry.space_group_name_H-M   'P 1'
#
loop_
_entity.id
_entity.type
_entity.pdbx_description
1 polymer ?
#
loop_
_entity_poly.entity_id
_entity_poly.type
_entity_poly.pdbx_seq_one_letter_code
_entity_poly.pdbx_strand_id
1 'polypeptide(L)'
;GRYGRCRSATFHRLASPPAWAPDFYRDAARTGGALVDLHIHDADFVRFAFGHPRRVKSTGSIDHVTTLYEYDDVDHVVAEGGWDHAPGHPFQMRYLVNFEDATADFDVARETPLLVHRNGESEAIDLPPHTGYDAEVLACMTAIRDGAPSPVPVADAVAVLELLEAERASFSE
;
A
#
# COMPACT_ATOMS: atom_id res chain seq x y z
N GLY A 1 4.11 7.77 -18.93
CA GLY A 1 2.70 7.33 -19.01
C GLY A 1 1.80 8.49 -19.41
N ARG A 2 0.47 8.38 -19.19
CA ARG A 2 -0.54 9.41 -19.55
C ARG A 2 -0.27 10.81 -18.94
N TYR A 3 0.34 10.87 -17.76
CA TYR A 3 0.55 12.10 -16.98
C TYR A 3 2.04 12.51 -16.85
N GLY A 4 2.90 11.97 -17.73
CA GLY A 4 4.35 12.15 -17.65
C GLY A 4 5.04 11.15 -16.70
N ARG A 5 6.23 11.50 -16.21
CA ARG A 5 6.98 10.73 -15.21
C ARG A 5 6.42 10.94 -13.79
N CYS A 6 6.55 9.93 -12.94
CA CYS A 6 6.27 10.07 -11.50
C CYS A 6 7.40 10.88 -10.86
N ARG A 7 7.07 11.89 -10.06
CA ARG A 7 8.01 12.67 -9.26
C ARG A 7 8.02 12.18 -7.81
N SER A 8 6.82 12.01 -7.23
CA SER A 8 6.71 11.50 -5.87
C SER A 8 5.45 10.68 -5.65
N ALA A 9 5.52 9.74 -4.71
CA ALA A 9 4.40 8.94 -4.25
C ALA A 9 4.43 8.77 -2.73
N THR A 10 3.29 8.99 -2.08
CA THR A 10 3.10 8.84 -0.63
C THR A 10 1.90 7.94 -0.39
N PHE A 11 2.06 6.93 0.47
CA PHE A 11 1.04 5.94 0.80
C PHE A 11 0.81 5.91 2.31
N HIS A 12 -0.44 5.87 2.77
CA HIS A 12 -0.75 5.75 4.20
C HIS A 12 -1.81 4.67 4.45
N ARG A 13 -1.56 3.84 5.45
CA ARG A 13 -2.53 2.89 6.01
C ARG A 13 -2.48 2.85 7.53
N LEU A 14 -3.42 3.58 8.14
CA LEU A 14 -3.43 3.86 9.57
C LEU A 14 -4.76 3.47 10.20
N ALA A 15 -4.74 2.93 11.42
CA ALA A 15 -5.96 2.53 12.12
C ALA A 15 -5.81 2.50 13.65
N SER A 16 -6.93 2.33 14.35
CA SER A 16 -6.93 1.74 15.70
C SER A 16 -6.55 0.25 15.63
N PRO A 17 -6.00 -0.35 16.69
CA PRO A 17 -5.73 -1.78 16.70
C PRO A 17 -7.04 -2.58 16.68
N PRO A 18 -7.11 -3.75 16.02
CA PRO A 18 -8.34 -4.52 15.90
C PRO A 18 -8.92 -4.94 17.26
N ALA A 19 -10.17 -4.58 17.52
CA ALA A 19 -10.84 -4.85 18.80
C ALA A 19 -11.54 -6.23 18.87
N TRP A 20 -11.71 -6.91 17.74
CA TRP A 20 -12.53 -8.13 17.63
C TRP A 20 -11.77 -9.43 17.98
N ALA A 21 -10.44 -9.38 18.06
CA ALA A 21 -9.60 -10.50 18.52
C ALA A 21 -8.33 -9.97 19.23
N PRO A 22 -8.47 -9.28 20.37
CA PRO A 22 -7.36 -8.57 21.00
C PRO A 22 -6.20 -9.50 21.40
N ASP A 23 -6.48 -10.74 21.80
CA ASP A 23 -5.45 -11.72 22.17
C ASP A 23 -4.60 -12.19 20.98
N PHE A 24 -5.12 -12.08 19.75
CA PHE A 24 -4.36 -12.34 18.54
C PHE A 24 -3.55 -11.11 18.14
N TYR A 25 -4.22 -9.97 17.97
CA TYR A 25 -3.62 -8.77 17.40
C TYR A 25 -2.60 -8.07 18.30
N ARG A 26 -2.70 -8.22 19.62
CA ARG A 26 -1.71 -7.69 20.56
C ARG A 26 -0.45 -8.55 20.66
N ASP A 27 -0.45 -9.74 20.07
CA ASP A 27 0.71 -10.63 20.06
C ASP A 27 1.48 -10.47 18.73
N ALA A 28 2.48 -9.60 18.74
CA ALA A 28 3.33 -9.34 17.58
C ALA A 28 4.08 -10.58 17.07
N ALA A 29 4.28 -11.63 17.90
CA ALA A 29 4.88 -12.87 17.43
C ALA A 29 3.93 -13.68 16.54
N ARG A 30 2.61 -13.42 16.62
CA ARG A 30 1.58 -14.07 15.80
C ARG A 30 1.21 -13.24 14.57
N THR A 31 1.23 -11.92 14.70
CA THR A 31 0.78 -11.01 13.64
C THR A 31 1.91 -10.39 12.83
N GLY A 32 3.12 -10.29 13.40
CA GLY A 32 4.21 -9.50 12.82
C GLY A 32 4.09 -7.99 13.08
N GLY A 33 3.05 -7.53 13.78
CA GLY A 33 2.74 -6.11 13.98
C GLY A 33 2.06 -5.46 12.77
N ALA A 34 1.82 -4.15 12.85
CA ALA A 34 1.30 -3.36 11.73
C ALA A 34 2.19 -3.43 10.48
N LEU A 35 3.50 -3.68 10.63
CA LEU A 35 4.42 -3.91 9.51
C LEU A 35 3.92 -5.02 8.58
N VAL A 36 3.39 -6.10 9.13
CA VAL A 36 2.93 -7.28 8.36
C VAL A 36 1.42 -7.25 8.15
N ASP A 37 0.64 -6.72 9.09
CA ASP A 37 -0.83 -6.71 8.99
C ASP A 37 -1.37 -5.56 8.12
N LEU A 38 -0.77 -4.37 8.21
CA LEU A 38 -1.23 -3.19 7.48
C LEU A 38 -0.25 -2.76 6.39
N HIS A 39 0.99 -2.45 6.77
CA HIS A 39 2.00 -1.86 5.89
C HIS A 39 2.31 -2.74 4.67
N ILE A 40 2.17 -4.07 4.79
CA ILE A 40 2.34 -5.04 3.69
C ILE A 40 1.61 -4.64 2.41
N HIS A 41 0.41 -4.08 2.54
CA HIS A 41 -0.42 -3.75 1.39
C HIS A 41 0.17 -2.58 0.59
N ASP A 42 0.73 -1.59 1.28
CA ASP A 42 1.31 -0.42 0.63
C ASP A 42 2.72 -0.76 0.13
N ALA A 43 3.47 -1.63 0.82
CA ALA A 43 4.74 -2.17 0.34
C ALA A 43 4.57 -3.02 -0.94
N ASP A 44 3.55 -3.88 -0.99
CA ASP A 44 3.18 -4.64 -2.20
C ASP A 44 2.78 -3.70 -3.33
N PHE A 45 1.93 -2.71 -3.06
CA PHE A 45 1.50 -1.77 -4.09
C PHE A 45 2.65 -0.89 -4.61
N VAL A 46 3.56 -0.46 -3.74
CA VAL A 46 4.81 0.23 -4.13
C VAL A 46 5.63 -0.66 -5.05
N ARG A 47 5.84 -1.93 -4.68
CA ARG A 47 6.57 -2.89 -5.52
C ARG A 47 5.88 -3.12 -6.87
N PHE A 48 4.57 -3.27 -6.87
CA PHE A 48 3.78 -3.44 -8.09
C PHE A 48 3.89 -2.22 -9.01
N ALA A 49 3.83 -1.01 -8.47
CA ALA A 49 3.83 0.24 -9.24
C ALA A 49 5.23 0.66 -9.73
N PHE A 50 6.27 0.44 -8.93
CA PHE A 50 7.62 0.97 -9.17
C PHE A 50 8.68 -0.11 -9.38
N GLY A 51 8.35 -1.39 -9.18
CA GLY A 51 9.31 -2.49 -9.20
C GLY A 51 10.04 -2.65 -7.85
N HIS A 52 11.14 -3.40 -7.85
CA HIS A 52 11.93 -3.57 -6.63
C HIS A 52 12.78 -2.33 -6.35
N PRO A 53 12.74 -1.75 -5.13
CA PRO A 53 13.56 -0.59 -4.78
C PRO A 53 15.04 -0.95 -4.73
N ARG A 54 15.92 0.03 -4.98
CA ARG A 54 17.38 -0.14 -4.81
C ARG A 54 17.76 -0.28 -3.35
N ARG A 55 17.05 0.43 -2.47
CA ARG A 55 17.23 0.43 -1.01
C ARG A 55 15.94 0.88 -0.32
N VAL A 56 15.73 0.43 0.91
CA VAL A 56 14.72 0.96 1.82
C VAL A 56 15.37 1.56 3.07
N LYS A 57 14.72 2.55 3.67
CA LYS A 57 15.06 3.05 5.00
C LYS A 57 13.77 3.24 5.80
N SER A 58 13.67 2.55 6.93
CA SER A 58 12.50 2.59 7.80
C SER A 58 12.79 3.28 9.13
N THR A 59 11.77 3.89 9.73
CA THR A 59 11.79 4.44 11.08
C THR A 59 10.50 4.06 11.81
N GLY A 60 10.52 4.18 13.14
CA GLY A 60 9.41 3.79 14.00
C GLY A 60 9.60 2.40 14.60
N SER A 61 8.56 1.59 14.56
CA SER A 61 8.52 0.24 15.11
C SER A 61 7.64 -0.67 14.25
N ILE A 62 7.56 -1.94 14.61
CA ILE A 62 6.68 -2.90 13.91
C ILE A 62 5.18 -2.56 14.07
N ASP A 63 4.79 -1.72 15.03
CA ASP A 63 3.39 -1.31 15.24
C ASP A 63 3.05 0.04 14.56
N HIS A 64 4.08 0.77 14.12
CA HIS A 64 3.98 2.02 13.38
C HIS A 64 5.29 2.28 12.63
N VAL A 65 5.27 2.10 11.32
CA VAL A 65 6.43 2.17 10.43
C VAL A 65 6.24 3.27 9.40
N THR A 66 7.32 3.99 9.11
CA THR A 66 7.44 4.79 7.88
C THR A 66 8.65 4.31 7.11
N THR A 67 8.48 3.94 5.84
CA THR A 67 9.57 3.51 4.95
C THR A 67 9.73 4.47 3.78
N LEU A 68 10.96 4.92 3.55
CA LEU A 68 11.40 5.54 2.30
C LEU A 68 11.95 4.46 1.36
N TYR A 69 11.49 4.46 0.12
CA TYR A 69 11.94 3.56 -0.95
C TYR A 69 12.75 4.35 -1.97
N GLU A 70 13.99 3.91 -2.24
CA GLU A 70 14.88 4.57 -3.19
C GLU A 70 14.83 3.88 -4.56
N TYR A 71 14.57 4.67 -5.60
CA TYR A 71 14.59 4.27 -7.01
C TYR A 71 15.52 5.19 -7.80
N ASP A 72 15.94 4.77 -8.99
CA ASP A 72 16.79 5.60 -9.86
C ASP A 72 15.98 6.65 -10.63
N ASP A 73 14.71 6.35 -10.95
CA ASP A 73 13.86 7.13 -11.85
C ASP A 73 12.70 7.88 -11.15
N VAL A 74 12.60 7.80 -9.82
CA VAL A 74 11.56 8.48 -9.03
C VAL A 74 12.20 9.13 -7.80
N ASP A 75 11.96 10.44 -7.63
CA ASP A 75 12.67 11.24 -6.63
C ASP A 75 12.27 10.88 -5.18
N HIS A 76 11.02 10.46 -4.96
CA HIS A 76 10.50 10.22 -3.61
C HIS A 76 9.36 9.19 -3.60
N VAL A 77 9.55 8.08 -2.89
CA VAL A 77 8.48 7.10 -2.63
C VAL A 77 8.48 6.76 -1.15
N VAL A 78 7.35 6.93 -0.46
CA VAL A 78 7.22 6.69 0.98
C VAL A 78 5.91 6.01 1.32
N ALA A 79 5.93 5.08 2.27
CA ALA A 79 4.73 4.47 2.84
C ALA A 79 4.75 4.54 4.38
N GLU A 80 3.60 4.84 4.98
CA GLU A 80 3.38 4.85 6.43
C GLU A 80 2.28 3.85 6.77
N GLY A 81 2.57 2.93 7.69
CA GLY A 81 1.64 1.92 8.14
C GLY A 81 1.65 1.80 9.67
N GLY A 82 0.47 1.75 10.29
CA GLY A 82 0.41 1.75 11.74
C GLY A 82 -0.97 1.49 12.32
N TRP A 83 -1.00 0.89 13.51
CA TRP A 83 -2.24 0.61 14.23
C TRP A 83 -2.22 1.02 15.71
N ASP A 84 -1.26 1.86 16.08
CA ASP A 84 -1.06 2.37 17.45
C ASP A 84 -1.99 3.55 17.80
N HIS A 85 -3.00 3.82 16.97
CA HIS A 85 -3.90 4.94 17.17
C HIS A 85 -4.91 4.66 18.29
N ALA A 86 -5.38 5.73 18.94
CA ALA A 86 -6.35 5.63 20.02
C ALA A 86 -7.66 4.95 19.55
N PRO A 87 -8.30 4.12 20.41
CA PRO A 87 -9.56 3.47 20.07
C PRO A 87 -10.60 4.45 19.54
N GLY A 88 -11.17 4.13 18.37
CA GLY A 88 -12.13 4.97 17.66
C GLY A 88 -11.51 5.79 16.53
N HIS A 89 -10.19 5.78 16.37
CA HIS A 89 -9.55 6.26 15.14
C HIS A 89 -9.95 5.36 13.97
N PRO A 90 -10.52 5.92 12.88
CA PRO A 90 -11.01 5.14 11.75
C PRO A 90 -9.85 4.54 10.95
N PHE A 91 -10.15 3.52 10.14
CA PHE A 91 -9.23 3.03 9.13
C PHE A 91 -9.00 4.10 8.06
N GLN A 92 -7.74 4.35 7.74
CA GLN A 92 -7.29 5.22 6.65
C GLN A 92 -6.57 4.37 5.62
N MET A 93 -6.87 4.62 4.34
CA MET A 93 -6.13 4.08 3.21
C MET A 93 -6.08 5.15 2.13
N ARG A 94 -4.88 5.68 1.89
CA ARG A 94 -4.67 6.86 1.05
C ARG A 94 -3.42 6.74 0.23
N TYR A 95 -3.42 7.35 -0.94
CA TYR A 95 -2.18 7.65 -1.65
C TYR A 95 -2.24 9.03 -2.31
N LEU A 96 -1.07 9.63 -2.50
CA LEU A 96 -0.88 10.83 -3.29
C LEU A 96 0.30 10.61 -4.24
N VAL A 97 0.04 10.58 -5.54
CA VAL A 97 1.06 10.39 -6.57
C VAL A 97 1.14 11.62 -7.46
N ASN A 98 2.28 12.28 -7.44
CA ASN A 98 2.56 13.47 -8.23
C ASN A 98 3.34 13.07 -9.48
N PHE A 99 2.74 13.34 -10.63
CA PHE A 99 3.38 13.21 -11.93
C PHE A 99 3.81 14.60 -12.45
N GLU A 100 4.46 14.63 -13.62
CA GLU A 100 4.84 15.89 -14.28
C GLU A 100 3.64 16.75 -14.64
N ASP A 101 2.54 16.12 -15.09
CA ASP A 101 1.37 16.81 -15.65
C ASP A 101 0.08 16.63 -14.82
N ALA A 102 0.11 15.88 -13.72
CA ALA A 102 -1.07 15.67 -12.88
C ALA A 102 -0.71 15.17 -11.47
N THR A 103 -1.66 15.26 -10.55
CA THR A 103 -1.61 14.59 -9.23
C THR A 103 -2.80 13.65 -9.11
N ALA A 104 -2.56 12.38 -8.81
CA ALA A 104 -3.58 11.43 -8.41
C ALA A 104 -3.68 11.40 -6.88
N ASP A 105 -4.86 11.69 -6.35
CA ASP A 105 -5.14 11.79 -4.91
C ASP A 105 -6.26 10.82 -4.56
N PHE A 106 -5.91 9.76 -3.84
CA PHE A 106 -6.83 8.73 -3.39
C PHE A 106 -7.03 8.77 -1.88
N ASP A 107 -8.29 8.65 -1.47
CA ASP A 107 -8.67 8.49 -0.08
C ASP A 107 -9.96 7.67 0.01
N VAL A 108 -9.88 6.50 0.64
CA VAL A 108 -11.01 5.58 0.79
C VAL A 108 -12.19 6.18 1.57
N ALA A 109 -11.96 7.21 2.39
CA ALA A 109 -13.01 7.83 3.19
C ALA A 109 -13.84 8.86 2.42
N ARG A 110 -13.45 9.22 1.18
CA ARG A 110 -14.20 10.19 0.36
C ARG A 110 -15.33 9.51 -0.40
N GLU A 111 -16.42 10.26 -0.63
CA GLU A 111 -17.52 9.83 -1.51
C GLU A 111 -17.03 9.54 -2.93
N THR A 112 -16.07 10.34 -3.42
CA THR A 112 -15.32 10.08 -4.65
C THR A 112 -13.87 9.77 -4.26
N PRO A 113 -13.47 8.48 -4.20
CA PRO A 113 -12.20 8.09 -3.62
C PRO A 113 -10.99 8.61 -4.38
N LEU A 114 -11.06 8.64 -5.73
CA LEU A 114 -9.94 9.02 -6.59
C LEU A 114 -10.23 10.33 -7.33
N LEU A 115 -9.38 11.32 -7.08
CA LEU A 115 -9.34 12.57 -7.82
C LEU A 115 -8.05 12.67 -8.64
N VAL A 116 -8.13 13.25 -9.82
CA VAL A 116 -6.97 13.64 -10.62
C VAL A 116 -6.98 15.16 -10.79
N HIS A 117 -5.92 15.81 -10.31
CA HIS A 117 -5.72 17.25 -10.41
C HIS A 117 -4.81 17.57 -11.59
N ARG A 118 -5.26 18.41 -12.53
CA ARG A 118 -4.50 18.79 -13.72
C ARG A 118 -4.98 20.15 -14.25
N ASN A 119 -4.05 20.99 -14.72
CA ASN A 119 -4.36 22.28 -15.33
C ASN A 119 -5.23 23.22 -14.48
N GLY A 120 -5.12 23.13 -13.15
CA GLY A 120 -5.94 23.93 -12.21
C GLY A 120 -7.34 23.36 -11.94
N GLU A 121 -7.67 22.20 -12.51
CA GLU A 121 -8.94 21.52 -12.34
C GLU A 121 -8.77 20.21 -11.56
N SER A 122 -9.86 19.72 -10.97
CA SER A 122 -9.91 18.43 -10.28
C SER A 122 -11.04 17.59 -10.87
N GLU A 123 -10.70 16.41 -11.36
CA GLU A 123 -11.62 15.48 -12.00
C GLU A 123 -11.80 14.24 -11.12
N ALA A 124 -13.06 13.84 -10.90
CA ALA A 124 -13.42 12.58 -10.27
C ALA A 124 -13.17 11.43 -11.25
N ILE A 125 -12.47 10.38 -10.80
CA ILE A 125 -12.33 9.17 -11.60
C ILE A 125 -13.37 8.14 -11.16
N ASP A 126 -14.27 7.80 -12.06
CA ASP A 126 -15.24 6.74 -11.85
C ASP A 126 -14.53 5.39 -11.72
N LEU A 127 -14.63 4.82 -10.53
CA LEU A 127 -14.15 3.47 -10.26
C LEU A 127 -15.24 2.45 -10.62
N PRO A 128 -14.85 1.23 -11.04
CA PRO A 128 -15.81 0.16 -11.23
C PRO A 128 -16.67 -0.07 -9.97
N PRO A 129 -17.94 -0.50 -10.12
CA PRO A 129 -18.83 -0.72 -8.99
C PRO A 129 -18.43 -1.92 -8.11
N HIS A 130 -17.49 -2.73 -8.59
CA HIS A 130 -16.96 -3.88 -7.86
C HIS A 130 -15.70 -3.48 -7.08
N THR A 131 -15.54 -4.08 -5.91
CA THR A 131 -14.39 -3.85 -5.04
C THR A 131 -13.14 -4.56 -5.57
N GLY A 132 -11.97 -4.25 -4.98
CA GLY A 132 -10.75 -5.01 -5.23
C GLY A 132 -10.90 -6.51 -4.91
N TYR A 133 -11.65 -6.85 -3.87
CA TYR A 133 -11.94 -8.24 -3.50
C TYR A 133 -12.81 -8.95 -4.55
N ASP A 134 -13.81 -8.26 -5.09
CA ASP A 134 -14.65 -8.83 -6.16
C ASP A 134 -13.80 -9.13 -7.40
N ALA A 135 -12.91 -8.21 -7.77
CA ALA A 135 -11.98 -8.40 -8.89
C ALA A 135 -11.01 -9.56 -8.63
N GLU A 136 -10.46 -9.68 -7.42
CA GLU A 136 -9.58 -10.78 -7.02
C GLU A 136 -10.28 -12.15 -7.11
N VAL A 137 -11.48 -12.27 -6.54
CA VAL A 137 -12.27 -13.51 -6.58
C VAL A 137 -12.60 -13.89 -8.02
N LEU A 138 -13.04 -12.93 -8.83
CA LEU A 138 -13.33 -13.18 -10.24
C LEU A 138 -12.10 -13.62 -11.03
N ALA A 139 -10.94 -13.02 -10.74
CA ALA A 139 -9.68 -13.39 -11.39
C ALA A 139 -9.24 -14.81 -10.99
N CYS A 140 -9.37 -15.16 -9.70
CA CYS A 140 -9.11 -16.51 -9.20
C CYS A 140 -10.04 -17.56 -9.84
N MET A 141 -11.35 -17.29 -9.86
CA MET A 141 -12.33 -18.18 -10.49
C MET A 141 -12.07 -18.37 -11.99
N THR A 142 -11.69 -17.29 -12.67
CA THR A 142 -11.32 -17.31 -14.09
C THR A 142 -10.09 -18.19 -14.34
N ALA A 143 -9.05 -18.04 -13.52
CA ALA A 143 -7.84 -18.86 -13.62
C ALA A 143 -8.14 -20.35 -13.42
N ILE A 144 -8.97 -20.70 -12.42
CA ILE A 144 -9.40 -22.09 -12.17
C ILE A 144 -10.19 -22.65 -13.36
N ARG A 145 -11.18 -21.90 -13.84
CA ARG A 145 -12.04 -22.31 -14.96
C ARG A 145 -11.22 -22.58 -16.22
N ASP A 146 -10.26 -21.70 -16.51
CA ASP A 146 -9.49 -21.74 -17.75
C ASP A 146 -8.22 -22.60 -17.63
N GLY A 147 -7.93 -23.15 -16.44
CA GLY A 147 -6.70 -23.90 -16.18
C GLY A 147 -5.44 -23.05 -16.30
N ALA A 148 -5.56 -21.73 -16.10
CA ALA A 148 -4.48 -20.77 -16.21
C ALA A 148 -3.75 -20.60 -14.85
N PRO A 149 -2.49 -20.13 -14.85
CA PRO A 149 -1.80 -19.78 -13.60
C PRO A 149 -2.53 -18.63 -12.88
N SER A 150 -2.30 -18.53 -11.56
CA SER A 150 -2.78 -17.38 -10.78
C SER A 150 -2.25 -16.07 -11.39
N PRO A 151 -3.10 -15.03 -11.51
CA PRO A 151 -2.65 -13.72 -11.96
C PRO A 151 -1.68 -13.05 -10.97
N VAL A 152 -1.71 -13.48 -9.70
CA VAL A 152 -0.77 -13.10 -8.65
C VAL A 152 -0.04 -14.37 -8.19
N PRO A 153 1.14 -14.70 -8.75
CA PRO A 153 1.89 -15.89 -8.39
C PRO A 153 2.47 -15.80 -6.97
N VAL A 154 2.73 -16.95 -6.35
CA VAL A 154 3.37 -17.04 -5.03
C VAL A 154 4.72 -16.31 -4.97
N ALA A 155 5.42 -16.20 -6.11
CA ALA A 155 6.66 -15.44 -6.21
C ALA A 155 6.49 -13.96 -5.84
N ASP A 156 5.33 -13.35 -6.10
CA ASP A 156 5.06 -11.98 -5.67
C ASP A 156 4.93 -11.88 -4.16
N ALA A 157 4.22 -12.82 -3.52
CA ALA A 157 4.13 -12.87 -2.06
C ALA A 157 5.51 -13.04 -1.40
N VAL A 158 6.38 -13.90 -1.95
CA VAL A 158 7.75 -14.07 -1.46
C VAL A 158 8.53 -12.76 -1.57
N ALA A 159 8.45 -12.07 -2.71
CA ALA A 159 9.18 -10.83 -2.93
C ALA A 159 8.70 -9.67 -2.03
N VAL A 160 7.41 -9.64 -1.68
CA VAL A 160 6.87 -8.68 -0.69
C VAL A 160 7.39 -9.00 0.70
N LEU A 161 7.44 -10.28 1.09
CA LEU A 161 8.00 -10.67 2.38
C LEU A 161 9.50 -10.33 2.48
N GLU A 162 10.27 -10.55 1.42
CA GLU A 162 11.68 -10.12 1.35
C GLU A 162 11.83 -8.60 1.52
N LEU A 163 10.91 -7.82 0.93
CA LEU A 163 10.87 -6.37 1.08
C LEU A 163 10.57 -5.98 2.55
N LEU A 164 9.56 -6.57 3.19
CA LEU A 164 9.24 -6.30 4.59
C LEU A 164 10.37 -6.67 5.55
N GLU A 165 11.11 -7.75 5.28
CA GLU A 165 12.31 -8.10 6.05
C GLU A 165 13.43 -7.06 5.87
N ALA A 166 13.62 -6.53 4.66
CA ALA A 166 14.56 -5.44 4.41
C ALA A 166 14.16 -4.15 5.13
N GLU A 167 12.86 -3.81 5.16
CA GLU A 167 12.34 -2.69 5.95
C GLU A 167 12.61 -2.88 7.44
N ARG A 168 12.27 -4.07 7.97
CA ARG A 168 12.51 -4.44 9.37
C ARG A 168 13.98 -4.32 9.74
N ALA A 169 14.89 -4.76 8.87
CA ALA A 169 16.33 -4.66 9.10
C ALA A 169 16.81 -3.19 9.13
N SER A 170 16.10 -2.26 8.49
CA SER A 170 16.52 -0.87 8.32
C SER A 170 16.07 0.10 9.42
N PHE A 171 15.29 -0.34 10.43
CA PHE A 171 14.75 0.50 11.53
C PHE A 171 15.82 1.24 12.37
N SER A 172 17.10 0.92 12.24
CA SER A 172 18.17 1.49 13.10
C SER A 172 19.51 1.67 12.38
N GLU A 173 19.48 1.87 11.06
CA GLU A 173 20.65 2.29 10.26
C GLU A 173 20.73 3.81 10.01
#